data_AF-A0A094ZIZ6-F1
#
_entry.id   AF-A0A094ZIZ6-F1
#
_cell.length_a   1.000
_cell.length_b   1.000
_cell.length_c   1.000
_cell.angle_alpha   90.00
_cell.angle_beta   90.00
_cell.angle_gamma   90.00
#
_symmetry.space_group_name_H-M   'P 1'
#
loop_
_entity.id
_entity.type
_entity.pdbx_description
1 polymer ?
#
loop_
_entity_poly.entity_id
_entity_poly.type
_entity_poly.pdbx_seq_one_letter_code
_entity_poly.pdbx_strand_id
1 'polypeptide(L)'
;MMTLTFRQVCICVLLATIFWGLATLFIRFVPDSFTDPVWGTMGFITALPVGFFCVWLICRLANLSPEQSLAGCFVVIADSMLMDGIALRWFPALYAADDHVARLGAAWLLWGYGASAWIGLMSATFRQRMASSGAHAGG
;
A
#
# COMPACT_ATOMS: atom_id res chain seq x y z
N MET A 1 9.37 22.34 2.66
CA MET A 1 8.73 21.06 2.28
C MET A 1 8.47 21.10 0.79
N MET A 2 9.07 20.20 0.00
CA MET A 2 8.67 20.05 -1.40
C MET A 2 7.31 19.32 -1.43
N THR A 3 6.30 19.98 -1.97
CA THR A 3 4.96 19.41 -2.16
C THR A 3 4.95 18.48 -3.37
N LEU A 4 4.02 17.51 -3.38
CA LEU A 4 3.79 16.66 -4.56
C LEU A 4 3.19 17.50 -5.68
N THR A 5 3.65 17.27 -6.91
CA THR A 5 3.00 17.86 -8.09
C THR A 5 1.65 17.18 -8.35
N PHE A 6 0.71 17.88 -8.98
CA PHE A 6 -0.59 17.32 -9.34
C PHE A 6 -0.46 16.00 -10.14
N ARG A 7 0.48 15.96 -11.10
CA ARG A 7 0.79 14.74 -11.87
C ARG A 7 1.19 13.57 -10.97
N GLN A 8 2.05 13.82 -9.98
CA GLN A 8 2.49 12.78 -9.03
C GLN A 8 1.32 12.28 -8.19
N VAL A 9 0.44 13.18 -7.74
CA VAL A 9 -0.78 12.81 -7.01
C VAL A 9 -1.68 11.93 -7.88
N CYS A 10 -1.94 12.31 -9.13
CA CYS A 10 -2.74 11.49 -10.05
C CYS A 10 -2.14 10.09 -10.26
N ILE A 11 -0.82 9.97 -10.41
CA ILE A 11 -0.15 8.67 -10.53
C ILE A 11 -0.32 7.87 -9.23
N CYS A 12 -0.16 8.50 -8.07
CA CYS A 12 -0.36 7.83 -6.77
C CYS A 12 -1.79 7.31 -6.62
N VAL A 13 -2.81 8.13 -6.90
CA VAL A 13 -4.23 7.74 -6.86
C VAL A 13 -4.51 6.59 -7.83
N LEU A 14 -3.97 6.65 -9.05
CA LEU A 14 -4.12 5.57 -10.02
C LEU A 14 -3.50 4.26 -9.51
N LEU A 15 -2.29 4.32 -8.93
CA LEU A 15 -1.64 3.15 -8.34
C LEU A 15 -2.40 2.61 -7.13
N ALA A 16 -2.94 3.49 -6.28
CA ALA A 16 -3.81 3.11 -5.17
C ALA A 16 -5.01 2.33 -5.66
N THR A 17 -5.71 2.85 -6.68
CA THR A 17 -6.89 2.21 -7.27
C THR A 17 -6.53 0.83 -7.85
N ILE A 18 -5.39 0.71 -8.52
CA ILE A 18 -4.92 -0.56 -9.09
C ILE A 18 -4.58 -1.56 -7.99
N PHE A 19 -3.79 -1.18 -6.98
CA PHE A 19 -3.39 -2.07 -5.90
C PHE A 19 -4.59 -2.52 -5.07
N TRP A 20 -5.48 -1.59 -4.74
CA TRP A 20 -6.74 -1.86 -4.07
C TRP A 20 -7.61 -2.83 -4.87
N GLY A 21 -7.78 -2.58 -6.17
CA GLY A 21 -8.57 -3.44 -7.05
C GLY A 21 -8.02 -4.86 -7.12
N LEU A 22 -6.70 -5.02 -7.27
CA LEU A 22 -6.03 -6.32 -7.27
C LEU A 22 -6.21 -7.06 -5.94
N ALA A 23 -6.06 -6.36 -4.80
CA ALA A 23 -6.26 -6.95 -3.49
C ALA A 23 -7.73 -7.37 -3.25
N THR A 24 -8.69 -6.53 -3.67
CA THR A 24 -10.12 -6.83 -3.60
C THR A 24 -10.48 -8.06 -4.43
N LEU A 25 -9.96 -8.15 -5.65
CA LEU A 25 -10.15 -9.33 -6.52
C LEU A 25 -9.52 -10.58 -5.90
N PHE A 26 -8.36 -10.46 -5.26
CA PHE A 26 -7.72 -11.58 -4.57
C PHE A 26 -8.59 -12.11 -3.42
N ILE A 27 -9.15 -11.22 -2.59
CA ILE A 27 -10.10 -11.60 -1.52
C ILE A 27 -11.33 -12.31 -2.09
N ARG A 28 -11.86 -11.80 -3.21
CA ARG A 28 -13.07 -12.34 -3.83
C ARG A 28 -12.87 -13.71 -4.46
N PHE A 29 -11.78 -13.90 -5.20
CA PHE A 29 -11.55 -15.12 -5.99
C PHE A 29 -10.77 -16.20 -5.27
N VAL A 30 -10.11 -15.87 -4.15
CA VAL A 30 -9.33 -16.82 -3.36
C VAL A 30 -9.72 -16.76 -1.87
N PRO A 31 -11.03 -16.93 -1.54
CA PRO A 31 -11.52 -16.80 -0.17
C PRO A 31 -10.90 -17.82 0.80
N ASP A 32 -10.59 -19.03 0.29
CA ASP A 32 -10.02 -20.13 1.08
C ASP A 32 -8.64 -19.78 1.66
N SER A 33 -7.88 -18.90 0.99
CA SER A 33 -6.60 -18.42 1.50
C SER A 33 -6.72 -17.59 2.78
N PHE A 34 -7.91 -17.10 3.12
CA PHE A 34 -8.16 -16.35 4.36
C PHE A 34 -8.73 -17.24 5.46
N THR A 35 -9.57 -18.23 5.11
CA THR A 35 -10.23 -19.09 6.09
C THR A 35 -9.36 -20.24 6.58
N ASP A 36 -8.41 -20.71 5.76
CA ASP A 36 -7.45 -21.71 6.21
C ASP A 36 -6.44 -21.08 7.19
N PRO A 37 -6.20 -21.68 8.38
CA PRO A 37 -5.32 -21.08 9.40
C PRO A 37 -3.87 -20.86 8.95
N VAL A 38 -3.34 -21.77 8.12
CA VAL A 38 -1.96 -21.71 7.66
C VAL A 38 -1.83 -20.68 6.55
N TRP A 39 -2.69 -20.76 5.53
CA TRP A 39 -2.68 -19.80 4.42
C TRP A 39 -3.04 -18.39 4.86
N GLY A 40 -3.99 -18.24 5.78
CA GLY A 40 -4.36 -16.96 6.37
C GLY A 40 -3.15 -16.32 7.03
N THR A 41 -2.43 -17.05 7.89
CA THR A 41 -1.20 -16.55 8.53
C THR A 41 -0.11 -16.19 7.52
N MET A 42 0.09 -17.03 6.50
CA MET A 42 1.05 -16.77 5.42
C MET A 42 0.69 -15.50 4.63
N GLY A 43 -0.59 -15.17 4.47
CA GLY A 43 -1.06 -13.92 3.87
C GLY A 43 -0.53 -12.68 4.61
N PHE A 44 -0.54 -12.69 5.94
CA PHE A 44 -0.02 -11.56 6.74
C PHE A 44 1.50 -11.40 6.62
N ILE A 45 2.23 -12.51 6.51
CA ILE A 45 3.70 -12.49 6.34
C ILE A 45 4.07 -12.01 4.94
N THR A 46 3.39 -12.52 3.91
CA THR A 46 3.62 -12.16 2.50
C THR A 46 3.20 -10.73 2.16
N ALA A 47 2.33 -10.10 2.99
CA ALA A 47 2.04 -8.68 2.88
C ALA A 47 3.29 -7.79 3.03
N LEU A 48 4.32 -8.24 3.77
CA LEU A 48 5.56 -7.47 3.95
C LEU A 48 6.37 -7.32 2.65
N PRO A 49 6.79 -8.40 1.95
CA PRO A 49 7.52 -8.26 0.70
C PRO A 49 6.67 -7.58 -0.38
N VAL A 50 5.35 -7.81 -0.41
CA VAL A 50 4.43 -7.10 -1.31
C VAL A 50 4.42 -5.60 -0.99
N GLY A 51 4.34 -5.22 0.29
CA GLY A 51 4.40 -3.83 0.72
C GLY A 51 5.70 -3.12 0.31
N PHE A 52 6.84 -3.80 0.44
CA PHE A 52 8.12 -3.30 -0.08
C PHE A 52 8.10 -3.08 -1.59
N PHE A 53 7.59 -4.06 -2.34
CA PHE A 53 7.47 -3.96 -3.78
C PHE A 53 6.56 -2.79 -4.20
N CYS A 54 5.40 -2.63 -3.55
CA CYS A 54 4.48 -1.52 -3.80
C CYS A 54 5.12 -0.17 -3.51
N VAL A 55 5.78 0.01 -2.36
CA VAL A 55 6.47 1.27 -2.01
C VAL A 55 7.56 1.60 -3.03
N TRP A 56 8.36 0.61 -3.42
CA TRP A 56 9.37 0.78 -4.46
C TRP A 56 8.73 1.20 -5.79
N LEU A 57 7.63 0.54 -6.18
CA LEU A 57 6.93 0.81 -7.43
C LEU A 57 6.31 2.21 -7.47
N ILE A 58 5.68 2.66 -6.38
CA ILE A 58 5.14 4.02 -6.22
C ILE A 58 6.25 5.04 -6.42
N CYS A 59 7.36 4.87 -5.70
CA CYS A 59 8.51 5.77 -5.79
C CYS A 59 9.08 5.84 -7.21
N ARG A 60 9.15 4.68 -7.90
CA ARG A 60 9.71 4.57 -9.25
C ARG A 60 8.80 5.18 -10.30
N LEU A 61 7.50 4.87 -10.28
CA LEU A 61 6.55 5.27 -11.31
C LEU A 61 6.08 6.72 -11.16
N ALA A 62 5.87 7.19 -9.93
CA ALA A 62 5.57 8.60 -9.67
C ALA A 62 6.84 9.47 -9.67
N ASN A 63 8.02 8.87 -9.90
CA ASN A 63 9.31 9.57 -9.92
C ASN A 63 9.48 10.49 -8.71
N LEU A 64 9.24 9.94 -7.51
CA LEU A 64 9.24 10.71 -6.26
C LEU A 64 10.68 10.97 -5.81
N SER A 65 10.96 12.23 -5.44
CA SER A 65 12.20 12.57 -4.76
C SER A 65 12.25 11.90 -3.36
N PRO A 66 13.44 11.77 -2.75
CA PRO A 66 13.56 11.26 -1.37
C PRO A 66 12.68 12.01 -0.36
N GLU A 67 12.51 13.32 -0.53
CA GLU A 67 11.69 14.18 0.33
C GLU A 67 10.19 13.96 0.10
N GLN A 68 9.79 13.66 -1.14
CA GLN A 68 8.40 13.42 -1.53
C GLN A 68 7.92 11.98 -1.28
N SER A 69 8.85 11.04 -1.04
CA SER A 69 8.56 9.60 -0.96
C SER A 69 7.53 9.27 0.10
N LEU A 70 7.66 9.85 1.31
CA LEU A 70 6.72 9.62 2.40
C LEU A 70 5.33 10.15 2.07
N ALA A 71 5.25 11.37 1.54
CA ALA A 71 3.98 11.99 1.16
C ALA A 71 3.27 11.17 0.06
N GLY A 72 4.01 10.72 -0.96
CA GLY A 72 3.44 9.89 -2.03
C GLY A 72 2.92 8.54 -1.52
N CYS A 73 3.68 7.86 -0.66
CA CYS A 73 3.21 6.61 -0.04
C CYS A 73 1.95 6.85 0.81
N PHE A 74 1.89 7.97 1.54
CA PHE A 74 0.73 8.32 2.36
C PHE A 74 -0.52 8.55 1.51
N VAL A 75 -0.40 9.22 0.37
CA VAL A 75 -1.52 9.38 -0.59
C VAL A 75 -2.05 8.00 -1.02
N VAL A 76 -1.16 7.08 -1.40
CA VAL A 76 -1.57 5.75 -1.86
C VAL A 76 -2.28 4.96 -0.77
N ILE A 77 -1.72 4.95 0.45
CA ILE A 77 -2.28 4.22 1.58
C ILE A 77 -3.64 4.82 1.97
N ALA A 78 -3.71 6.14 2.14
CA ALA A 78 -4.94 6.83 2.53
C ALA A 78 -6.06 6.63 1.50
N ASP A 79 -5.76 6.75 0.21
CA ASP A 79 -6.73 6.54 -0.86
C ASP A 79 -7.25 5.10 -0.88
N SER A 80 -6.34 4.12 -0.76
CA SER A 80 -6.72 2.69 -0.66
C SER A 80 -7.63 2.41 0.54
N MET A 81 -7.31 2.98 1.72
CA MET A 81 -8.14 2.83 2.92
C MET A 81 -9.51 3.50 2.78
N LEU A 82 -9.60 4.62 2.05
CA LEU A 82 -10.88 5.25 1.77
C LEU A 82 -11.73 4.40 0.82
N MET A 83 -11.12 3.84 -0.23
CA MET A 83 -11.79 2.90 -1.12
C MET A 83 -12.31 1.67 -0.38
N ASP A 84 -11.54 1.14 0.57
CA ASP A 84 -11.99 0.07 1.49
C ASP A 84 -13.20 0.47 2.32
N GLY A 85 -13.14 1.64 2.96
CA GLY A 85 -14.26 2.16 3.75
C GLY A 85 -15.52 2.29 2.90
N ILE A 86 -15.37 2.73 1.65
CA ILE A 86 -16.49 2.86 0.70
C ILE A 86 -17.04 1.48 0.32
N ALA A 87 -16.18 0.58 -0.13
CA ALA A 87 -16.59 -0.73 -0.60
C ALA A 87 -17.22 -1.56 0.53
N LEU A 88 -16.60 -1.63 1.71
CA LEU A 88 -17.14 -2.38 2.84
C LEU A 88 -18.47 -1.82 3.33
N ARG A 89 -18.66 -0.49 3.29
CA ARG A 89 -19.89 0.15 3.81
C ARG A 89 -21.07 0.07 2.84
N TRP A 90 -20.86 0.39 1.57
CA TRP A 90 -21.94 0.53 0.59
C TRP A 90 -22.01 -0.62 -0.41
N PHE A 91 -20.93 -1.38 -0.60
CA PHE A 91 -20.83 -2.45 -1.58
C PHE A 91 -20.19 -3.73 -1.00
N PRO A 92 -20.65 -4.26 0.14
CA PRO A 92 -19.99 -5.37 0.85
C PRO A 92 -19.82 -6.62 -0.04
N ALA A 93 -20.79 -6.86 -0.94
CA ALA A 93 -20.74 -7.93 -1.90
C ALA A 93 -19.58 -7.84 -2.91
N LEU A 94 -18.87 -6.70 -3.00
CA LEU A 94 -17.68 -6.54 -3.84
C LEU A 94 -16.50 -7.33 -3.27
N TYR A 95 -16.37 -7.34 -1.94
CA TYR A 95 -15.28 -7.93 -1.18
C TYR A 95 -15.40 -9.45 -1.07
N ALA A 96 -16.51 -9.93 -0.52
CA ALA A 96 -16.78 -11.35 -0.37
C ALA A 96 -18.29 -11.61 -0.32
N ALA A 97 -18.70 -12.84 -0.64
CA ALA A 97 -20.08 -13.27 -0.46
C ALA A 97 -20.41 -13.60 1.01
N ASP A 98 -19.38 -13.77 1.85
CA ASP A 98 -19.49 -14.13 3.26
C ASP A 98 -18.84 -13.07 4.15
N ASP A 99 -19.55 -12.67 5.20
CA ASP A 99 -19.12 -11.64 6.16
C ASP A 99 -17.88 -12.07 6.94
N HIS A 100 -17.68 -13.38 7.15
CA HIS A 100 -16.47 -13.86 7.82
C HIS A 100 -15.23 -13.68 6.94
N VAL A 101 -15.30 -14.03 5.66
CA VAL A 101 -14.24 -13.77 4.68
C VAL A 101 -13.99 -12.27 4.53
N ALA A 102 -15.04 -11.45 4.42
CA ALA A 102 -14.91 -9.99 4.31
C ALA A 102 -14.16 -9.40 5.51
N ARG A 103 -14.45 -9.87 6.73
CA ARG A 103 -13.77 -9.45 7.96
C ARG A 103 -12.29 -9.83 7.95
N LEU A 104 -11.94 -11.05 7.55
CA LEU A 104 -10.55 -11.52 7.50
C LEU A 104 -9.75 -10.80 6.39
N GLY A 105 -10.35 -10.60 5.22
CA GLY A 105 -9.77 -9.84 4.13
C GLY A 105 -9.52 -8.37 4.52
N ALA A 106 -10.47 -7.72 5.17
CA ALA A 106 -10.32 -6.36 5.69
C ALA A 106 -9.22 -6.27 6.76
N ALA A 107 -9.10 -7.25 7.65
CA ALA A 107 -8.03 -7.31 8.64
C ALA A 107 -6.64 -7.47 7.99
N TRP A 108 -6.55 -8.30 6.95
CA TRP A 108 -5.33 -8.48 6.17
C TRP A 108 -4.91 -7.19 5.44
N LEU A 109 -5.87 -6.47 4.85
CA LEU A 109 -5.61 -5.18 4.21
C LEU A 109 -5.14 -4.13 5.23
N LEU A 110 -5.82 -4.02 6.37
CA LEU A 110 -5.43 -3.07 7.43
C LEU A 110 -4.01 -3.34 7.95
N TRP A 111 -3.66 -4.61 8.13
CA TRP A 111 -2.30 -5.03 8.45
C TRP A 111 -1.31 -4.63 7.35
N GLY A 112 -1.64 -4.91 6.09
CA GLY A 112 -0.84 -4.52 4.93
C GLY A 112 -0.60 -3.01 4.86
N TYR A 113 -1.62 -2.19 5.05
CA TYR A 113 -1.52 -0.74 5.08
C TYR A 113 -0.58 -0.25 6.19
N GLY A 114 -0.75 -0.78 7.41
CA GLY A 114 0.11 -0.45 8.54
C GLY A 114 1.58 -0.83 8.28
N ALA A 115 1.81 -2.03 7.76
CA ALA A 115 3.15 -2.49 7.39
C ALA A 115 3.76 -1.62 6.27
N SER A 116 3.00 -1.32 5.22
CA SER A 116 3.43 -0.44 4.12
C SER A 116 3.73 0.98 4.58
N ALA A 117 3.00 1.51 5.57
CA ALA A 117 3.29 2.82 6.16
C ALA A 117 4.67 2.82 6.84
N TRP A 118 4.97 1.81 7.65
CA TRP A 118 6.29 1.65 8.27
C TRP A 118 7.39 1.47 7.22
N ILE A 119 7.16 0.63 6.21
CA ILE A 119 8.11 0.42 5.10
C ILE A 119 8.35 1.72 4.33
N GLY A 120 7.29 2.49 4.04
CA GLY A 120 7.36 3.79 3.38
C GLY A 120 8.18 4.79 4.17
N LEU A 121 7.98 4.86 5.49
CA LEU A 121 8.76 5.69 6.40
C LEU A 121 10.24 5.30 6.44
N MET A 122 10.54 4.01 6.59
CA MET A 122 11.92 3.50 6.59
C MET A 122 12.61 3.77 5.25
N SER A 123 11.93 3.51 4.14
CA SER A 123 12.44 3.73 2.78
C SER A 123 12.71 5.21 2.53
N ALA A 124 11.79 6.10 2.92
CA ALA A 124 11.98 7.55 2.79
C ALA A 124 13.19 8.03 3.62
N THR A 125 13.29 7.60 4.87
CA THR A 125 14.41 7.94 5.77
C THR A 125 15.75 7.48 5.19
N PHE A 126 15.81 6.24 4.68
CA PHE A 126 17.01 5.69 4.07
C PHE A 126 17.42 6.46 2.80
N ARG A 127 16.46 6.76 1.92
CA ARG A 127 16.72 7.54 0.70
C ARG A 127 17.21 8.96 1.00
N GLN A 128 16.66 9.61 2.01
CA GLN A 128 17.11 10.95 2.43
C GLN A 128 18.54 10.93 2.97
N ARG A 129 18.88 9.93 3.79
CA ARG A 129 20.25 9.74 4.30
C ARG A 129 21.26 9.58 3.17
N MET A 130 20.98 8.70 2.20
CA MET A 130 21.87 8.51 1.06
C MET A 130 22.06 9.77 0.22
N ALA A 131 20.99 10.55 0.01
CA ALA A 131 21.06 11.82 -0.71
C ALA A 131 21.96 12.84 0.03
N SER A 132 21.87 12.91 1.36
CA SER A 132 22.72 13.79 2.18
C SER A 132 24.19 13.35 2.20
N SER A 133 24.48 12.04 2.28
CA SER A 133 25.86 11.53 2.28
C SER A 133 26.57 11.70 0.94
N GLY A 134 25.85 11.55 -0.17
CA GLY A 134 26.40 11.81 -1.51
C GLY A 134 26.75 13.27 -1.75
N ALA A 135 26.00 14.21 -1.13
CA ALA A 135 26.29 15.64 -1.24
C ALA A 135 27.57 16.07 -0.50
N HIS A 136 27.97 15.36 0.57
CA HIS A 136 29.18 15.66 1.34
C HIS A 136 30.46 15.04 0.77
N ALA A 137 30.36 13.97 -0.03
CA ALA A 137 31.52 13.28 -0.59
C ALA A 137 32.02 13.87 -1.93
N GLY A 138 31.27 14.81 -2.52
CA GLY A 138 31.58 15.42 -3.83
C GLY A 138 31.98 16.90 -3.76
N GLY A 139 32.36 17.40 -2.59
CA GLY A 139 32.82 18.78 -2.36
C GLY A 139 34.33 18.90 -2.27
#